data_AF-A0A3Q8TIT6-F1
#
_entry.id   AF-A0A3Q8TIT6-F1
#
_cell.length_a   1.000
_cell.length_b   1.000
_cell.length_c   1.000
_cell.angle_alpha   90.00
_cell.angle_beta   90.00
_cell.angle_gamma   90.00
#
_symmetry.space_group_name_H-M   'P 1'
#
loop_
_entity.id
_entity.type
_entity.pdbx_description
1 polymer ?
#
loop_
_entity_poly.entity_id
_entity_poly.type
_entity_poly.pdbx_seq_one_letter_code
_entity_poly.pdbx_strand_id
1 'polypeptide(L)'
;MSIYYNNINYLNKIILVLYHKNFIDRNLIINTSCKFILLIRYIYKLVNYFNVFVNINTIKPKIFNYTIIYTNILYINITSKPTKSNVKKKYSVISSIGNKNNWIGIGISKHHDMSQAVNISYKNAYNNIYYINSNLLLCNKFKKTKLLIHSTNKTFRTSPLLYNIFRLIGFPISSKILGVSSNTYNVINIIKKLSI
;
A
#
# COMPACT_ATOMS: atom_id res chain seq x y z
N MET A 1 -18.09 51.89 -70.03
CA MET A 1 -17.95 50.42 -69.91
C MET A 1 -16.81 49.99 -68.97
N SER A 2 -15.70 50.73 -68.85
CA SER A 2 -14.54 50.35 -68.01
C SER A 2 -14.76 50.43 -66.48
N ILE A 3 -15.54 51.41 -66.00
CA ILE A 3 -15.78 51.60 -64.55
C ILE A 3 -16.63 50.46 -63.97
N TYR A 4 -17.65 50.00 -64.70
CA TYR A 4 -18.51 48.90 -64.29
C TYR A 4 -17.75 47.57 -64.19
N TYR A 5 -16.84 47.30 -65.15
CA TYR A 5 -16.02 46.09 -65.16
C TYR A 5 -14.98 46.08 -64.04
N ASN A 6 -14.39 47.24 -63.73
CA ASN A 6 -13.48 47.38 -62.58
C ASN A 6 -14.19 47.17 -61.24
N ASN A 7 -15.43 47.66 -61.10
CA ASN A 7 -16.20 47.47 -59.86
C ASN A 7 -16.59 46.00 -59.65
N ILE A 8 -16.98 45.27 -60.71
CA ILE A 8 -17.26 43.82 -60.63
C ILE A 8 -16.00 43.04 -60.24
N ASN A 9 -14.84 43.37 -60.84
CA ASN A 9 -13.57 42.73 -60.48
C ASN A 9 -13.15 43.02 -59.04
N TYR A 10 -13.40 44.23 -58.53
CA TYR A 10 -13.08 44.59 -57.15
C TYR A 10 -13.98 43.84 -56.15
N LEU A 11 -15.28 43.73 -56.45
CA LEU A 11 -16.25 43.03 -55.62
C LEU A 11 -15.95 41.52 -55.55
N ASN A 12 -15.57 40.92 -56.68
CA ASN A 12 -15.12 39.52 -56.73
C ASN A 12 -13.84 39.28 -55.91
N LYS A 13 -12.88 40.22 -55.93
CA LYS A 13 -11.67 40.13 -55.09
C LYS A 13 -12.02 40.18 -53.60
N ILE A 14 -12.95 41.05 -53.18
CA ILE A 14 -13.38 41.13 -51.78
C ILE A 14 -14.06 39.83 -51.34
N ILE A 15 -14.98 39.29 -52.16
CA ILE A 15 -15.66 38.02 -51.87
C ILE A 15 -14.64 36.88 -51.71
N LEU A 16 -13.64 36.82 -52.58
CA LEU A 16 -12.62 35.77 -52.54
C LEU A 16 -11.73 35.87 -51.28
N VAL A 17 -11.36 37.09 -50.88
CA VAL A 17 -10.61 37.34 -49.63
C VAL A 17 -11.46 36.97 -48.40
N LEU A 18 -12.73 37.34 -48.37
CA LEU A 18 -13.65 37.00 -47.27
C LEU A 18 -13.88 35.48 -47.17
N TYR A 19 -14.01 34.79 -48.30
CA TYR A 19 -14.16 33.34 -48.34
C TYR A 19 -12.91 32.63 -47.81
N HIS A 20 -11.72 33.05 -48.27
CA HIS A 20 -10.45 32.50 -47.79
C HIS A 20 -10.25 32.73 -46.28
N LYS A 21 -10.57 33.93 -45.79
CA LYS A 21 -10.45 34.25 -44.36
C LYS A 21 -11.36 33.36 -43.52
N ASN A 22 -12.64 33.25 -43.90
CA ASN A 22 -13.60 32.37 -43.22
C ASN A 22 -13.21 30.88 -43.27
N PHE A 23 -12.56 30.44 -44.36
CA PHE A 23 -12.08 29.07 -44.49
C PHE A 23 -10.88 28.79 -43.55
N ILE A 24 -9.94 29.73 -43.45
CA ILE A 24 -8.79 29.64 -42.54
C ILE A 24 -9.27 29.63 -41.09
N ASP A 25 -10.18 30.53 -40.72
CA ASP A 25 -10.71 30.64 -39.37
C ASP A 25 -11.46 29.36 -38.95
N ARG A 26 -12.27 28.78 -39.86
CA ARG A 26 -12.94 27.49 -39.61
C ARG A 26 -11.95 26.34 -39.41
N ASN A 27 -10.92 26.24 -40.25
CA ASN A 27 -9.91 25.19 -40.11
C ASN A 27 -9.09 25.35 -38.82
N LEU A 28 -8.83 26.58 -38.39
CA LEU A 28 -8.15 26.86 -37.12
C LEU A 28 -9.00 26.36 -35.93
N ILE A 29 -10.31 26.64 -35.93
CA ILE A 29 -11.25 26.19 -34.89
C ILE A 29 -11.37 24.66 -34.86
N ILE A 30 -11.42 24.00 -36.02
CA ILE A 30 -11.46 22.53 -36.10
C ILE A 30 -10.16 21.93 -35.56
N ASN A 31 -9.00 22.49 -35.91
CA ASN A 31 -7.72 21.97 -35.46
C ASN A 31 -7.51 22.16 -33.94
N THR A 32 -7.92 23.30 -33.38
CA THR A 32 -7.83 23.55 -31.93
C THR A 32 -8.79 22.65 -31.14
N SER A 33 -10.03 22.45 -31.63
CA SER A 33 -10.97 21.53 -31.00
C SER A 33 -10.51 20.07 -31.06
N CYS A 34 -9.94 19.61 -32.18
CA CYS A 34 -9.34 18.27 -32.27
C CYS A 34 -8.19 18.07 -31.27
N LYS A 35 -7.29 19.05 -31.13
CA LYS A 35 -6.20 19.00 -30.14
C LYS A 35 -6.74 18.96 -28.70
N PHE A 36 -7.80 19.71 -28.42
CA PHE A 36 -8.44 19.71 -27.11
C PHE A 36 -9.08 18.35 -26.76
N ILE A 37 -9.74 17.71 -27.72
CA ILE A 37 -10.31 16.36 -27.55
C ILE A 37 -9.21 15.32 -27.26
N LEU A 38 -8.07 15.41 -27.96
CA LEU A 38 -6.92 14.53 -27.70
C LEU A 38 -6.34 14.73 -26.29
N LEU A 39 -6.27 15.98 -25.82
CA LEU A 39 -5.83 16.31 -24.47
C LEU A 39 -6.78 15.71 -23.41
N ILE A 40 -8.10 15.86 -23.58
CA ILE A 40 -9.09 15.27 -22.67
C ILE A 40 -8.95 13.75 -22.62
N ARG A 41 -8.77 13.09 -23.77
CA ARG A 41 -8.62 11.64 -23.84
C ARG A 41 -7.33 11.17 -23.14
N TYR A 42 -6.25 11.94 -23.23
CA TYR A 42 -5.01 11.68 -22.51
C TYR A 42 -5.16 11.82 -21.00
N ILE A 43 -5.82 12.89 -20.54
CA ILE A 43 -6.12 13.12 -19.11
C ILE A 43 -6.99 11.99 -18.58
N TYR A 44 -8.03 11.58 -19.31
CA TYR A 44 -8.90 10.47 -18.91
C TYR A 44 -8.12 9.15 -18.77
N LYS A 45 -7.19 8.88 -19.69
CA LYS A 45 -6.31 7.70 -19.62
C LYS A 45 -5.40 7.74 -18.40
N LEU A 46 -4.84 8.90 -18.06
CA LEU A 46 -4.05 9.10 -16.85
C LEU A 46 -4.89 8.88 -15.59
N VAL A 47 -6.09 9.45 -15.51
CA VAL A 47 -7.01 9.28 -14.36
C VAL A 47 -7.38 7.82 -14.18
N ASN A 48 -7.68 7.08 -15.25
CA ASN A 48 -7.94 5.64 -15.16
C ASN A 48 -6.70 4.86 -14.72
N TYR A 49 -5.51 5.24 -15.19
CA TYR A 49 -4.26 4.61 -14.74
C TYR A 49 -4.01 4.84 -13.24
N PHE A 50 -4.24 6.06 -12.75
CA PHE A 50 -4.14 6.37 -11.31
C PHE A 50 -5.22 5.66 -10.50
N ASN A 51 -6.46 5.57 -10.98
CA ASN A 51 -7.53 4.84 -10.30
C ASN A 51 -7.22 3.34 -10.20
N VAL A 52 -6.64 2.73 -11.22
CA VAL A 52 -6.15 1.33 -11.15
C VAL A 52 -5.05 1.20 -10.10
N PHE A 53 -4.09 2.12 -10.06
CA PHE A 53 -3.00 2.08 -9.06
C PHE A 53 -3.50 2.27 -7.62
N VAL A 54 -4.48 3.15 -7.42
CA VAL A 54 -5.06 3.43 -6.10
C VAL A 54 -5.97 2.28 -5.65
N ASN A 55 -6.70 1.62 -6.56
CA ASN A 55 -7.54 0.46 -6.21
C ASN A 55 -6.76 -0.82 -5.94
N ILE A 56 -5.54 -0.98 -6.48
CA ILE A 56 -4.68 -2.13 -6.12
C ILE A 56 -4.29 -2.07 -4.63
N ASN A 57 -4.18 -0.89 -4.04
CA ASN A 57 -3.81 -0.73 -2.63
C ASN A 57 -4.99 -0.92 -1.66
N THR A 58 -6.25 -0.99 -2.14
CA THR A 58 -7.45 -1.09 -1.28
C THR A 58 -8.12 -2.46 -1.31
N ILE A 59 -7.71 -3.37 -2.21
CA ILE A 59 -8.19 -4.74 -2.19
C ILE A 59 -7.51 -5.46 -1.03
N LYS A 60 -8.16 -5.48 0.14
CA LYS A 60 -7.92 -6.54 1.12
C LYS A 60 -8.25 -7.85 0.40
N PRO A 61 -7.26 -8.67 0.04
CA PRO A 61 -7.57 -9.94 -0.59
C PRO A 61 -8.43 -10.73 0.39
N LYS A 62 -9.62 -11.15 -0.07
CA LYS A 62 -10.35 -12.24 0.57
C LYS A 62 -9.35 -13.37 0.73
N ILE A 63 -9.16 -13.80 1.98
CA ILE A 63 -8.22 -14.84 2.40
C ILE A 63 -8.21 -15.96 1.34
N PHE A 64 -7.11 -16.06 0.59
CA PHE A 64 -6.96 -16.99 -0.50
C PHE A 64 -6.99 -18.42 0.06
N ASN A 65 -7.97 -19.22 -0.38
CA ASN A 65 -8.14 -20.63 0.01
C ASN A 65 -7.00 -21.56 -0.46
N TYR A 66 -5.96 -21.06 -1.13
CA TYR A 66 -4.90 -21.89 -1.74
C TYR A 66 -3.47 -21.49 -1.42
N THR A 67 -3.24 -20.49 -0.55
CA THR A 67 -1.88 -20.14 -0.13
C THR A 67 -1.47 -20.95 1.09
N ILE A 68 -0.33 -21.65 1.04
CA ILE A 68 0.26 -22.30 2.20
C ILE A 68 0.56 -21.23 3.25
N ILE A 69 -0.03 -21.37 4.44
CA ILE A 69 0.15 -20.44 5.54
C ILE A 69 1.13 -21.03 6.52
N TYR A 70 2.26 -20.34 6.66
CA TYR A 70 3.27 -20.67 7.65
C TYR A 70 2.92 -19.98 8.97
N THR A 71 3.07 -20.71 10.07
CA THR A 71 2.74 -20.22 11.40
C THR A 71 3.98 -20.28 12.29
N ASN A 72 4.05 -19.38 13.28
CA ASN A 72 5.14 -19.35 14.24
C ASN A 72 4.66 -18.77 15.57
N ILE A 73 5.10 -19.36 16.69
CA ILE A 73 4.88 -18.79 18.02
C ILE A 73 6.12 -17.95 18.34
N LEU A 74 5.92 -16.66 18.58
CA LEU A 74 7.01 -15.72 18.82
C LEU A 74 7.37 -15.63 20.29
N TYR A 75 6.37 -15.69 21.15
CA TYR A 75 6.53 -15.45 22.57
C TYR A 75 5.39 -16.05 23.39
N ILE A 76 5.73 -16.69 24.51
CA ILE A 76 4.78 -17.16 25.50
C ILE A 76 5.26 -16.65 26.86
N ASN A 77 4.34 -16.03 27.60
CA ASN A 77 4.63 -15.57 28.96
C ASN A 77 3.48 -15.89 29.89
N ILE A 78 3.80 -16.19 31.14
CA ILE A 78 2.81 -16.43 32.19
C ILE A 78 2.71 -15.16 33.02
N THR A 79 1.49 -14.63 33.12
CA THR A 79 1.16 -13.50 33.98
C THR A 79 0.32 -13.99 35.14
N SER A 80 0.73 -13.65 36.36
CA SER A 80 0.02 -13.99 37.58
C SER A 80 -0.61 -12.74 38.18
N LYS A 81 -1.88 -12.81 38.54
CA LYS A 81 -2.57 -11.76 39.31
C LYS A 81 -3.01 -12.34 40.66
N PRO A 82 -2.55 -11.78 41.79
CA PRO A 82 -3.06 -12.18 43.09
C PRO A 82 -4.56 -11.79 43.20
N THR A 83 -5.36 -12.66 43.80
CA THR A 83 -6.76 -12.44 44.13
C THR A 83 -6.99 -12.80 45.60
N LYS A 84 -8.11 -12.36 46.19
CA LYS A 84 -8.39 -12.50 47.64
C LYS A 84 -8.18 -13.92 48.19
N SER A 85 -8.42 -14.96 47.39
CA SER A 85 -8.29 -16.37 47.81
C SER A 85 -7.18 -17.16 47.12
N ASN A 86 -6.63 -16.69 45.99
CA ASN A 86 -5.62 -17.45 45.24
C ASN A 86 -4.86 -16.58 44.20
N VAL A 87 -3.83 -17.13 43.56
CA VAL A 87 -3.14 -16.51 42.42
C VAL A 87 -3.74 -17.02 41.11
N LYS A 88 -4.37 -16.13 40.33
CA LYS A 88 -4.87 -16.47 38.98
C LYS A 88 -3.75 -16.32 37.95
N LYS A 89 -3.37 -17.42 37.29
CA LYS A 89 -2.40 -17.44 36.19
C LYS A 89 -3.12 -17.26 34.84
N LYS A 90 -2.48 -16.54 33.91
CA LYS A 90 -2.90 -16.38 32.51
C LYS A 90 -1.68 -16.48 31.59
N TYR A 91 -1.81 -17.27 30.54
CA TYR A 91 -0.84 -17.38 29.46
C TYR A 91 -1.09 -16.27 28.44
N SER A 92 -0.07 -15.46 28.19
CA SER A 92 -0.02 -14.46 27.13
C SER A 92 0.77 -15.03 25.96
N VAL A 93 0.15 -15.18 24.80
CA VAL A 93 0.76 -15.77 23.61
C VAL A 93 0.77 -14.77 22.47
N ILE A 94 1.92 -14.65 21.82
CA ILE A 94 2.09 -13.88 20.59
C ILE A 94 2.45 -14.86 19.48
N SER A 95 1.67 -14.84 18.42
CA SER A 95 1.87 -15.66 17.22
C SER A 95 2.00 -14.78 15.99
N SER A 96 2.65 -15.32 14.98
CA SER A 96 2.70 -14.76 13.63
C SER A 96 2.33 -15.81 12.60
N ILE A 97 1.71 -15.35 11.52
CA ILE A 97 1.42 -16.14 10.33
C ILE A 97 1.93 -15.39 9.09
N GLY A 98 2.13 -16.09 7.98
CA GLY A 98 2.43 -15.46 6.70
C GLY A 98 2.46 -16.47 5.56
N ASN A 99 2.42 -15.99 4.32
CA ASN A 99 2.33 -16.83 3.13
C ASN A 99 3.61 -16.85 2.29
N LYS A 100 4.70 -16.22 2.76
CA LYS A 100 5.91 -15.97 1.97
C LYS A 100 5.67 -15.20 0.66
N ASN A 101 4.58 -14.43 0.60
CA ASN A 101 4.28 -13.57 -0.53
C ASN A 101 3.67 -12.24 -0.04
N ASN A 102 4.54 -11.46 0.61
CA ASN A 102 4.35 -10.06 0.98
C ASN A 102 3.31 -9.76 2.06
N TRP A 103 2.79 -10.75 2.79
CA TRP A 103 1.96 -10.49 3.96
C TRP A 103 2.33 -11.32 5.18
N ILE A 104 2.08 -10.71 6.35
CA ILE A 104 2.18 -11.34 7.66
C ILE A 104 0.99 -10.98 8.52
N GLY A 105 0.53 -11.92 9.34
CA GLY A 105 -0.45 -11.67 10.38
C GLY A 105 0.22 -11.74 11.75
N ILE A 106 -0.17 -10.88 12.69
CA ILE A 106 0.31 -10.97 14.08
C ILE A 106 -0.86 -11.01 15.05
N GLY A 107 -0.88 -12.05 15.86
CA GLY A 107 -1.90 -12.31 16.86
C GLY A 107 -1.37 -12.19 18.28
N ILE A 108 -2.19 -11.63 19.17
CA ILE A 108 -1.92 -11.58 20.61
C ILE A 108 -3.16 -12.09 21.31
N SER A 109 -2.98 -12.94 22.32
CA SER A 109 -4.07 -13.45 23.16
C SER A 109 -3.62 -13.58 24.61
N LYS A 110 -4.59 -13.65 25.52
CA LYS A 110 -4.38 -13.99 26.92
C LYS A 110 -5.48 -14.94 27.37
N HIS A 111 -5.13 -16.12 27.88
CA HIS A 111 -6.11 -17.08 28.36
C HIS A 111 -5.61 -17.85 29.60
N HIS A 112 -6.52 -18.45 30.36
CA HIS A 112 -6.16 -19.29 31.52
C HIS A 112 -5.55 -20.63 31.12
N ASP A 113 -5.99 -21.17 29.98
CA ASP A 113 -5.44 -22.35 29.32
C ASP A 113 -4.49 -21.93 28.19
N MET A 114 -3.30 -22.53 28.16
CA MET A 114 -2.28 -22.29 27.14
C MET A 114 -2.76 -22.69 25.73
N SER A 115 -3.43 -23.84 25.60
CA SER A 115 -3.91 -24.33 24.30
C SER A 115 -4.91 -23.35 23.69
N GLN A 116 -5.88 -22.91 24.50
CA GLN A 116 -6.84 -21.89 24.10
C GLN A 116 -6.17 -20.53 23.80
N ALA A 117 -5.15 -20.13 24.57
CA ALA A 117 -4.39 -18.92 24.26
C ALA A 117 -3.74 -19.02 22.88
N VAL A 118 -3.08 -20.14 22.54
CA VAL A 118 -2.46 -20.35 21.23
C VAL A 118 -3.50 -20.27 20.11
N ASN A 119 -4.61 -20.99 20.23
CA ASN A 119 -5.67 -21.01 19.21
C ASN A 119 -6.28 -19.62 18.97
N ILE A 120 -6.59 -18.88 20.05
CA ILE A 120 -7.08 -17.51 19.96
C ILE A 120 -6.02 -16.59 19.35
N SER A 121 -4.73 -16.79 19.67
CA SER A 121 -3.63 -16.02 19.10
C SER A 121 -3.60 -16.17 17.59
N TYR A 122 -3.65 -17.41 17.07
CA TYR A 122 -3.67 -17.64 15.62
C TYR A 122 -4.91 -17.03 14.96
N LYS A 123 -6.11 -17.22 15.53
CA LYS A 123 -7.34 -16.59 15.01
C LYS A 123 -7.19 -15.06 14.93
N ASN A 124 -6.59 -14.45 15.94
CA ASN A 124 -6.29 -13.03 15.93
C ASN A 124 -5.24 -12.65 14.88
N ALA A 125 -4.27 -13.51 14.60
CA ALA A 125 -3.27 -13.28 13.55
C ALA A 125 -3.93 -13.27 12.15
N TYR A 126 -4.87 -14.18 11.89
CA TYR A 126 -5.68 -14.21 10.66
C TYR A 126 -6.50 -12.94 10.45
N ASN A 127 -7.02 -12.37 11.54
CA ASN A 127 -7.79 -11.12 11.48
C ASN A 127 -6.92 -9.87 11.32
N ASN A 128 -5.62 -9.97 11.63
CA ASN A 128 -4.69 -8.85 11.65
C ASN A 128 -3.56 -9.05 10.63
N ILE A 129 -3.94 -9.11 9.35
CA ILE A 129 -3.00 -9.24 8.23
C ILE A 129 -2.45 -7.87 7.82
N TYR A 130 -1.14 -7.83 7.61
CA TYR A 130 -0.35 -6.67 7.23
C TYR A 130 0.40 -6.99 5.93
N TYR A 131 0.14 -6.20 4.89
CA TYR A 131 0.87 -6.27 3.62
C TYR A 131 2.13 -5.42 3.71
N ILE A 132 3.24 -5.94 3.19
CA ILE A 132 4.55 -5.30 3.25
C ILE A 132 5.11 -5.25 1.84
N ASN A 133 5.34 -4.03 1.36
CA ASN A 133 5.93 -3.79 0.05
C ASN A 133 7.40 -4.27 0.03
N SER A 134 7.82 -4.92 -1.06
CA SER A 134 9.20 -5.37 -1.27
C SER A 134 10.21 -4.23 -1.42
N ASN A 135 9.76 -3.00 -1.71
CA ASN A 135 10.62 -1.80 -1.78
C ASN A 135 10.59 -1.00 -0.47
N LEU A 136 10.45 -1.70 0.66
CA LEU A 136 10.31 -1.08 1.98
C LEU A 136 11.57 -0.29 2.35
N LEU A 137 11.41 0.99 2.64
CA LEU A 137 12.35 1.78 3.44
C LEU A 137 11.52 2.50 4.50
N LEU A 138 11.54 1.99 5.73
CA LEU A 138 10.68 2.49 6.80
C LEU A 138 11.43 2.73 8.10
N CYS A 139 11.01 3.81 8.76
CA CYS A 139 11.55 4.26 10.02
C CYS A 139 10.38 4.65 10.93
N ASN A 140 9.93 3.71 11.76
CA ASN A 140 8.80 3.93 12.65
C ASN A 140 9.23 3.86 14.12
N LYS A 141 8.52 4.63 14.96
CA LYS A 141 8.76 4.72 16.39
C LYS A 141 7.48 4.41 17.16
N PHE A 142 7.62 3.67 18.25
CA PHE A 142 6.58 3.48 19.26
C PHE A 142 7.19 3.63 20.65
N LYS A 143 6.69 4.60 21.43
CA LYS A 143 7.27 5.00 22.72
C LYS A 143 8.78 5.26 22.58
N LYS A 144 9.63 4.58 23.37
CA LYS A 144 11.09 4.72 23.37
C LYS A 144 11.81 3.78 22.40
N THR A 145 11.07 2.97 21.62
CA THR A 145 11.63 2.00 20.69
C THR A 145 11.45 2.49 19.25
N LYS A 146 12.51 2.45 18.45
CA LYS A 146 12.52 2.83 17.04
C LYS A 146 12.98 1.63 16.21
N LEU A 147 12.29 1.37 15.10
CA LEU A 147 12.59 0.27 14.20
C LEU A 147 12.90 0.83 12.81
N LEU A 148 14.12 0.57 12.36
CA LEU A 148 14.58 0.85 11.01
C LEU A 148 14.46 -0.45 10.21
N ILE A 149 13.83 -0.38 9.05
CA ILE A 149 13.64 -1.52 8.16
C ILE A 149 13.95 -1.08 6.74
N HIS A 150 14.72 -1.89 6.04
CA HIS A 150 14.80 -1.81 4.60
C HIS A 150 14.80 -3.20 3.99
N SER A 151 14.20 -3.33 2.81
CA SER A 151 14.37 -4.54 2.01
C SER A 151 15.80 -4.63 1.48
N THR A 152 16.27 -5.86 1.30
CA THR A 152 17.60 -6.11 0.76
C THR A 152 17.56 -7.30 -0.17
N ASN A 153 18.35 -7.27 -1.24
CA ASN A 153 18.57 -8.43 -2.12
C ASN A 153 19.61 -9.42 -1.54
N LYS A 154 20.08 -9.18 -0.31
CA LYS A 154 21.06 -10.00 0.41
C LYS A 154 20.33 -10.91 1.42
N THR A 155 21.06 -11.56 2.32
CA THR A 155 20.49 -12.35 3.41
C THR A 155 19.79 -11.47 4.46
N PHE A 156 18.93 -12.08 5.30
CA PHE A 156 18.33 -11.41 6.45
C PHE A 156 19.41 -10.87 7.40
N ARG A 157 19.29 -9.59 7.78
CA ARG A 157 20.16 -8.92 8.76
C ARG A 157 19.31 -8.28 9.83
N THR A 158 18.77 -9.11 10.72
CA THR A 158 17.75 -8.71 11.69
C THR A 158 17.99 -9.37 13.03
N SER A 159 17.36 -8.86 14.10
CA SER A 159 17.34 -9.58 15.39
C SER A 159 16.59 -10.92 15.25
N PRO A 160 16.84 -11.91 16.12
CA PRO A 160 16.16 -13.21 16.05
C PRO A 160 14.63 -13.12 16.08
N LEU A 161 14.09 -12.20 16.88
CA LEU A 161 12.65 -11.94 16.96
C LEU A 161 12.08 -11.46 15.63
N LEU A 162 12.75 -10.47 15.01
CA LEU A 162 12.31 -9.93 13.72
C LEU A 162 12.53 -10.92 12.58
N TYR A 163 13.59 -11.73 12.63
CA TYR A 163 13.83 -12.80 11.68
C TYR A 163 12.65 -13.78 11.65
N ASN A 164 12.20 -14.21 12.84
CA ASN A 164 11.08 -15.14 12.99
C ASN A 164 9.74 -14.61 12.44
N ILE A 165 9.59 -13.29 12.36
CA ILE A 165 8.43 -12.61 11.74
C ILE A 165 8.67 -12.45 10.24
N PHE A 166 9.78 -11.82 9.85
CA PHE A 166 10.05 -11.41 8.48
C PHE A 166 10.33 -12.56 7.52
N ARG A 167 10.83 -13.70 8.02
CA ARG A 167 10.96 -14.92 7.22
C ARG A 167 9.61 -15.41 6.67
N LEU A 168 8.49 -15.04 7.29
CA LEU A 168 7.14 -15.39 6.85
C LEU A 168 6.62 -14.48 5.73
N ILE A 169 7.28 -13.34 5.47
CA ILE A 169 6.90 -12.39 4.40
C ILE A 169 7.34 -12.91 3.03
N GLY A 170 8.51 -13.57 2.94
CA GLY A 170 8.99 -14.21 1.70
C GLY A 170 10.12 -13.50 0.97
N PHE A 171 10.59 -12.35 1.45
CA PHE A 171 11.78 -11.69 0.92
C PHE A 171 12.72 -11.22 2.05
N PRO A 172 14.02 -11.02 1.77
CA PRO A 172 14.99 -10.68 2.79
C PRO A 172 14.84 -9.24 3.26
N ILE A 173 14.94 -9.06 4.57
CA ILE A 173 14.84 -7.77 5.23
C ILE A 173 16.08 -7.54 6.09
N SER A 174 16.54 -6.30 6.12
CA SER A 174 17.54 -5.81 7.08
C SER A 174 16.86 -4.82 8.01
N SER A 175 17.09 -5.00 9.31
CA SER A 175 16.40 -4.21 10.33
C SER A 175 17.27 -3.94 11.53
N LYS A 176 17.12 -2.74 12.10
CA LYS A 176 17.81 -2.35 13.33
C LYS A 176 16.81 -1.76 14.31
N ILE A 177 16.79 -2.32 15.53
CA ILE A 177 16.02 -1.77 16.65
C ILE A 177 16.94 -0.80 17.41
N LEU A 178 16.47 0.42 17.64
CA LEU A 178 17.16 1.44 18.42
C LEU A 178 16.34 1.78 19.68
N GLY A 179 17.03 2.10 20.78
CA GLY A 179 16.43 2.41 22.09
C GLY A 179 16.25 1.16 22.96
N VAL A 180 15.19 1.14 23.78
CA VAL A 180 14.87 -0.01 24.65
C VAL A 180 14.40 -1.18 23.78
N SER A 181 15.36 -2.02 23.39
CA SER A 181 15.23 -3.06 22.35
C SER A 181 14.57 -4.35 22.83
N SER A 182 14.43 -4.55 24.14
CA SER A 182 13.94 -5.81 24.74
C SER A 182 12.41 -5.95 24.78
N ASN A 183 11.65 -4.88 24.49
CA ASN A 183 10.20 -4.94 24.61
C ASN A 183 9.53 -5.42 23.30
N THR A 184 9.35 -6.74 23.21
CA THR A 184 8.62 -7.44 22.13
C THR A 184 7.29 -6.78 21.77
N TYR A 185 6.53 -6.31 22.76
CA TYR A 185 5.23 -5.68 22.55
C TYR A 185 5.34 -4.34 21.79
N ASN A 186 6.36 -3.54 22.09
CA ASN A 186 6.59 -2.29 21.38
C ASN A 186 6.98 -2.55 19.92
N VAL A 187 7.86 -3.53 19.68
CA VAL A 187 8.29 -3.92 18.32
C VAL A 187 7.08 -4.37 17.49
N ILE A 188 6.21 -5.19 18.07
CA ILE A 188 4.98 -5.64 17.39
C ILE A 188 4.08 -4.45 17.05
N ASN A 189 3.86 -3.52 17.97
CA ASN A 189 3.06 -2.33 17.67
C ASN A 189 3.66 -1.44 16.59
N ILE A 190 4.98 -1.43 16.43
CA ILE A 190 5.62 -0.77 15.29
C ILE A 190 5.29 -1.53 14.00
N ILE A 191 5.37 -2.87 14.01
CA ILE A 191 5.05 -3.70 12.84
C ILE A 191 3.60 -3.51 12.39
N LYS A 192 2.66 -3.42 13.34
CA LYS A 192 1.25 -3.12 13.04
C LYS A 192 1.06 -1.78 12.31
N LYS A 193 1.99 -0.84 12.44
CA LYS A 193 1.97 0.45 11.74
C LYS A 193 2.67 0.40 10.38
N LEU A 194 3.30 -0.71 10.00
CA LEU A 194 4.00 -0.84 8.71
C LEU A 194 3.06 -1.17 7.55
N SER A 195 1.85 -1.68 7.82
CA SER A 195 0.85 -1.90 6.79
C SER A 195 0.32 -0.57 6.28
N ILE A 196 0.74 -0.21 5.08
CA ILE A 196 0.16 0.85 4.26
C ILE A 196 -0.19 0.19 2.93
#